data_AF-A0A954VXZ0-F1
#
_entry.id   AF-A0A954VXZ0-F1
#
_cell.length_a   1.000
_cell.length_b   1.000
_cell.length_c   1.000
_cell.angle_alpha   90.00
_cell.angle_beta   90.00
_cell.angle_gamma   90.00
#
_symmetry.space_group_name_H-M   'P 1'
#
loop_
_entity.id
_entity.type
_entity.pdbx_description
1 polymer ?
#
loop_
_entity_poly.entity_id
_entity_poly.type
_entity_poly.pdbx_seq_one_letter_code
_entity_poly.pdbx_strand_id
1 'polypeptide(L)'
;MRKIQFALGLVLVACFSGLVNAQISTAGKTGDGVFSIAYYPETGGLVMENDGTAAVTTFELVASEELFVVDNKPTALLGGLFDVFTGVKLFKLDPAGYSDLDWGPVLKPGLTADELGAKLKLSGSHLGGGALAGDLRVVPEPSSMVMIALGLLGLVSIRRKRS
;
A
#
# COMPACT_ATOMS: atom_id res chain seq x y z
N MET A 1 6.93 -10.03 -65.20
CA MET A 1 8.14 -10.20 -64.36
C MET A 1 7.91 -9.46 -63.04
N ARG A 2 8.52 -9.96 -61.96
CA ARG A 2 8.06 -9.91 -60.56
C ARG A 2 8.01 -8.51 -59.91
N LYS A 3 6.94 -8.24 -59.17
CA LYS A 3 6.86 -7.16 -58.16
C LYS A 3 7.70 -7.58 -56.95
N ILE A 4 8.65 -6.74 -56.54
CA ILE A 4 9.44 -6.92 -55.31
C ILE A 4 8.94 -5.88 -54.31
N GLN A 5 8.16 -6.32 -53.32
CA GLN A 5 7.84 -5.55 -52.13
C GLN A 5 8.99 -5.72 -51.14
N PHE A 6 9.69 -4.63 -50.81
CA PHE A 6 10.58 -4.59 -49.65
C PHE A 6 9.71 -4.36 -48.40
N ALA A 7 9.49 -5.44 -47.65
CA ALA A 7 8.93 -5.35 -46.31
C ALA A 7 9.99 -4.74 -45.38
N LEU A 8 9.79 -3.48 -45.02
CA LEU A 8 10.56 -2.80 -43.98
C LEU A 8 10.21 -3.48 -42.64
N GLY A 9 11.12 -4.31 -42.15
CA GLY A 9 11.00 -5.00 -40.87
C GLY A 9 10.99 -3.98 -39.73
N LEU A 10 9.79 -3.62 -39.27
CA LEU A 10 9.57 -2.94 -38.00
C LEU A 10 9.96 -3.92 -36.88
N VAL A 11 11.22 -3.87 -36.46
CA VAL A 11 11.68 -4.54 -35.24
C VAL A 11 11.11 -3.75 -34.07
N LEU A 12 9.91 -4.14 -33.64
CA LEU A 12 9.33 -3.72 -32.38
C LEU A 12 10.16 -4.36 -31.26
N VAL A 13 11.22 -3.67 -30.83
CA VAL A 13 11.90 -3.98 -29.57
C VAL A 13 10.94 -3.62 -28.45
N ALA A 14 10.10 -4.57 -28.04
CA ALA A 14 9.33 -4.50 -26.81
C ALA A 14 10.32 -4.65 -25.63
N CYS A 15 10.98 -3.55 -25.29
CA CYS A 15 11.89 -3.46 -24.17
C CYS A 15 11.10 -3.20 -22.89
N PHE A 16 11.38 -4.01 -21.88
CA PHE A 16 11.02 -3.87 -20.47
C PHE A 16 9.55 -4.13 -20.06
N SER A 17 9.37 -5.36 -19.59
CA SER A 17 8.36 -5.87 -18.67
C SER A 17 7.85 -4.82 -17.68
N GLY A 18 6.52 -4.67 -17.69
CA GLY A 18 5.81 -3.59 -17.04
C GLY A 18 6.03 -3.49 -15.54
N LEU A 19 6.05 -2.24 -15.07
CA LEU A 19 5.42 -1.88 -13.82
C LEU A 19 3.97 -2.37 -13.90
N VAL A 20 3.71 -3.54 -13.33
CA VAL A 20 2.35 -3.97 -13.05
C VAL A 20 1.93 -3.11 -11.86
N ASN A 21 1.11 -2.09 -12.08
CA ASN A 21 0.41 -1.43 -10.99
C ASN A 21 -0.49 -2.49 -10.34
N ALA A 22 -0.10 -2.98 -9.16
CA ALA A 22 -0.95 -3.85 -8.38
C ALA A 22 -2.05 -2.98 -7.74
N GLN A 23 -3.30 -3.39 -7.92
CA GLN A 23 -4.35 -2.87 -7.05
C GLN A 23 -4.11 -3.43 -5.66
N ILE A 24 -4.27 -2.57 -4.66
CA ILE A 24 -4.12 -2.99 -3.29
C ILE A 24 -5.34 -3.84 -2.90
N SER A 25 -5.12 -5.07 -2.44
CA SER A 25 -6.19 -5.94 -1.93
C SER A 25 -6.57 -5.48 -0.52
N THR A 26 -7.84 -5.15 -0.26
CA THR A 26 -8.28 -4.58 1.04
C THR A 26 -8.47 -5.61 2.17
N ALA A 27 -8.06 -6.87 1.95
CA ALA A 27 -8.25 -7.98 2.88
C ALA A 27 -6.93 -8.52 3.46
N GLY A 28 -5.96 -7.65 3.74
CA GLY A 28 -4.64 -8.04 4.25
C GLY A 28 -4.65 -8.58 5.69
N LYS A 29 -3.69 -9.47 6.00
CA LYS A 29 -3.45 -10.01 7.35
C LYS A 29 -1.97 -9.84 7.72
N THR A 30 -1.67 -9.49 8.97
CA THR A 30 -0.27 -9.56 9.43
C THR A 30 0.18 -11.02 9.53
N GLY A 31 1.41 -11.27 9.11
CA GLY A 31 2.10 -12.53 9.26
C GLY A 31 1.69 -13.60 8.25
N ASP A 32 1.09 -13.22 7.12
CA ASP A 32 0.76 -14.13 6.03
C ASP A 32 1.91 -14.30 5.02
N GLY A 33 3.04 -13.63 5.24
CA GLY A 33 4.21 -13.68 4.39
C GLY A 33 4.11 -12.79 3.15
N VAL A 34 3.11 -11.89 3.12
CA VAL A 34 2.87 -10.94 2.03
C VAL A 34 3.17 -9.52 2.51
N PHE A 35 3.58 -8.66 1.57
CA PHE A 35 3.71 -7.24 1.83
C PHE A 35 2.35 -6.63 2.19
N SER A 36 2.29 -5.94 3.32
CA SER A 36 1.08 -5.34 3.87
C SER A 36 1.27 -3.85 4.14
N ILE A 37 0.22 -3.08 3.90
CA ILE A 37 0.12 -1.67 4.23
C ILE A 37 -0.94 -1.53 5.32
N ALA A 38 -0.52 -1.16 6.52
CA ALA A 38 -1.40 -0.84 7.63
C ALA A 38 -1.71 0.66 7.62
N TYR A 39 -3.00 0.99 7.53
CA TYR A 39 -3.50 2.35 7.66
C TYR A 39 -4.23 2.55 8.99
N TYR A 40 -3.91 3.65 9.66
CA TYR A 40 -4.49 4.06 10.93
C TYR A 40 -5.44 5.25 10.69
N PRO A 41 -6.77 5.04 10.64
CA PRO A 41 -7.75 6.07 10.28
C PRO A 41 -7.77 7.25 11.24
N GLU A 42 -7.43 7.03 12.51
CA GLU A 42 -7.42 8.05 13.57
C GLU A 42 -6.38 9.15 13.30
N THR A 43 -5.18 8.72 12.90
CA THR A 43 -4.01 9.60 12.75
C THR A 43 -3.69 9.90 11.30
N GLY A 44 -4.26 9.16 10.35
CA GLY A 44 -3.77 9.14 8.97
C GLY A 44 -2.43 8.40 8.83
N GLY A 45 -2.08 7.59 9.83
CA GLY A 45 -0.82 6.85 9.90
C GLY A 45 -0.72 5.79 8.82
N LEU A 46 0.46 5.64 8.23
CA LEU A 46 0.73 4.61 7.24
C LEU A 46 1.99 3.83 7.65
N VAL A 47 1.83 2.52 7.86
CA VAL A 47 2.94 1.62 8.15
C VAL A 47 3.01 0.56 7.06
N MET A 48 4.21 0.35 6.57
CA MET A 48 4.57 -0.72 5.66
C MET A 48 5.13 -1.87 6.48
N GLU A 49 4.55 -3.06 6.29
CA GLU A 49 4.95 -4.31 6.92
C GLU A 49 5.38 -5.27 5.81
N ASN A 50 6.66 -5.67 5.78
CA ASN A 50 7.13 -6.69 4.85
C ASN A 50 7.31 -8.01 5.61
N ASP A 51 6.26 -8.81 5.63
CA ASP A 51 6.31 -10.16 6.22
C ASP A 51 6.98 -11.19 5.28
N GLY A 52 7.37 -10.77 4.07
CA GLY A 52 8.05 -11.60 3.08
C GLY A 52 9.55 -11.75 3.33
N THR A 53 10.18 -12.72 2.67
CA THR A 53 11.62 -13.00 2.84
C THR A 53 12.53 -12.10 2.01
N ALA A 54 12.00 -11.39 1.01
CA ALA A 54 12.77 -10.51 0.14
C ALA A 54 12.58 -9.06 0.57
N ALA A 55 13.68 -8.32 0.78
CA ALA A 55 13.62 -6.90 1.10
C ALA A 55 12.97 -6.11 -0.05
N VAL A 56 12.24 -5.04 0.27
CA VAL A 56 11.65 -4.15 -0.75
C VAL A 56 12.66 -3.07 -1.09
N THR A 57 12.87 -2.81 -2.39
CA THR A 57 13.83 -1.81 -2.87
C THR A 57 13.14 -0.56 -3.39
N THR A 58 11.99 -0.73 -4.05
CA THR A 58 11.16 0.38 -4.51
C THR A 58 9.76 0.23 -3.99
N PHE A 59 9.21 1.36 -3.58
CA PHE A 59 7.85 1.48 -3.11
C PHE A 59 7.25 2.72 -3.71
N GLU A 60 6.06 2.56 -4.26
CA GLU A 60 5.29 3.61 -4.86
C GLU A 60 3.83 3.44 -4.46
N LEU A 61 3.29 4.47 -3.84
CA LEU A 61 1.86 4.65 -3.70
C LEU A 61 1.41 5.84 -4.52
N VAL A 62 0.44 5.59 -5.40
CA VAL A 62 -0.21 6.63 -6.19
C VAL A 62 -1.67 6.70 -5.80
N ALA A 63 -2.11 7.89 -5.38
CA ALA A 63 -3.50 8.22 -5.15
C ALA A 63 -4.12 8.84 -6.40
N SER A 64 -5.39 8.53 -6.68
CA SER A 64 -6.15 9.15 -7.76
C SER A 64 -6.49 10.62 -7.51
N GLU A 65 -6.40 11.05 -6.26
CA GLU A 65 -6.66 12.41 -5.77
C GLU A 65 -5.70 12.77 -4.65
N GLU A 66 -5.74 14.02 -4.17
CA GLU A 66 -4.86 14.47 -3.08
C GLU A 66 -5.24 13.84 -1.74
N LEU A 67 -4.68 12.66 -1.45
CA LEU A 67 -4.88 11.95 -0.18
C LEU A 67 -3.70 12.12 0.78
N PHE A 68 -2.51 12.42 0.27
CA PHE A 68 -1.33 12.62 1.09
C PHE A 68 -1.29 14.05 1.64
N VAL A 69 -1.02 14.19 2.93
CA VAL A 69 -0.89 15.48 3.61
C VAL A 69 0.54 15.96 3.43
N VAL A 70 0.76 16.89 2.49
CA VAL A 70 2.11 17.39 2.13
C VAL A 70 2.85 17.98 3.34
N ASP A 71 2.13 18.63 4.25
CA ASP A 71 2.68 19.22 5.47
C ASP A 71 3.23 18.15 6.45
N ASN A 72 2.76 16.91 6.35
CA ASN A 72 3.22 15.78 7.17
C ASN A 72 4.33 14.97 6.48
N LYS A 73 5.05 15.58 5.52
CA LYS A 73 6.13 14.91 4.79
C LYS A 73 7.19 14.32 5.76
N PRO A 74 7.48 13.01 5.68
CA PRO A 74 8.44 12.36 6.57
C PRO A 74 9.87 12.58 6.06
N THR A 75 10.46 13.72 6.39
CA THR A 75 11.79 14.14 5.92
C THR A 75 12.90 13.17 6.33
N ALA A 76 12.77 12.49 7.48
CA ALA A 76 13.75 11.50 7.94
C ALA A 76 13.81 10.24 7.04
N LEU A 77 12.72 9.92 6.33
CA LEU A 77 12.64 8.75 5.44
C LEU A 77 12.93 9.11 3.98
N LEU A 78 12.74 10.38 3.62
CA LEU A 78 12.86 10.90 2.26
C LEU A 78 14.15 11.69 2.11
N GLY A 79 15.26 10.96 2.00
CA GLY A 79 16.61 11.53 1.84
C GLY A 79 17.29 11.11 0.53
N GLY A 80 16.70 10.19 -0.23
CA GLY A 80 17.22 9.70 -1.49
C GLY A 80 17.00 10.69 -2.64
N LEU A 81 17.91 10.66 -3.61
CA LEU A 81 17.86 11.46 -4.83
C LEU A 81 16.58 11.27 -5.66
N PHE A 82 15.93 10.10 -5.52
CA PHE A 82 14.73 9.74 -6.26
C PHE A 82 13.48 9.71 -5.39
N ASP A 83 13.58 10.03 -4.10
CA ASP A 83 12.45 9.99 -3.18
C ASP A 83 11.46 11.13 -3.51
N VAL A 84 10.17 10.80 -3.65
CA VAL A 84 9.12 11.76 -4.02
C VAL A 84 7.99 11.70 -3.00
N PHE A 85 7.52 12.87 -2.58
CA PHE A 85 6.33 13.00 -1.75
C PHE A 85 5.54 14.24 -2.18
N THR A 86 4.33 14.00 -2.70
CA THR A 86 3.37 15.00 -3.14
C THR A 86 1.98 14.62 -2.64
N GLY A 87 0.98 15.49 -2.82
CA GLY A 87 -0.40 15.20 -2.40
C GLY A 87 -0.99 13.93 -3.01
N VAL A 88 -0.45 13.45 -4.13
CA VAL A 88 -0.96 12.28 -4.88
C VAL A 88 0.02 11.13 -4.98
N LYS A 89 1.29 11.31 -4.59
CA LYS A 89 2.33 10.29 -4.82
C LYS A 89 3.32 10.25 -3.67
N LEU A 90 3.57 9.04 -3.21
CA LEU A 90 4.65 8.68 -2.30
C LEU A 90 5.52 7.65 -3.03
N PHE A 91 6.80 7.98 -3.24
CA PHE A 91 7.77 7.07 -3.84
C PHE A 91 9.05 7.08 -3.04
N LYS A 92 9.59 5.88 -2.80
CA LYS A 92 10.89 5.70 -2.17
C LYS A 92 11.68 4.60 -2.85
N LEU A 93 12.96 4.90 -3.04
CA LEU A 93 13.96 3.97 -3.54
C LEU A 93 15.03 3.79 -2.48
N ASP A 94 15.29 2.53 -2.12
CA ASP A 94 16.46 2.13 -1.34
C ASP A 94 17.12 0.91 -2.02
N PRO A 95 18.29 1.08 -2.64
CA PRO A 95 19.02 -0.03 -3.26
C PRO A 95 19.50 -1.09 -2.26
N ALA A 96 19.67 -0.72 -0.98
CA ALA A 96 20.02 -1.67 0.08
C ALA A 96 18.79 -2.47 0.55
N GLY A 97 17.60 -1.94 0.27
CA GLY A 97 16.31 -2.51 0.64
C GLY A 97 15.90 -2.19 2.08
N TYR A 98 14.59 -2.24 2.32
CA TYR A 98 13.97 -2.11 3.63
C TYR A 98 13.05 -3.30 3.91
N SER A 99 12.89 -3.62 5.21
CA SER A 99 11.86 -4.53 5.70
C SER A 99 10.59 -3.74 5.98
N ASP A 100 10.60 -2.94 7.05
CA ASP A 100 9.43 -2.19 7.52
C ASP A 100 9.70 -0.69 7.48
N LEU A 101 8.66 0.08 7.15
CA LEU A 101 8.73 1.54 7.14
C LEU A 101 7.48 2.13 7.78
N ASP A 102 7.67 2.86 8.89
CA ASP A 102 6.62 3.68 9.48
C ASP A 102 6.70 5.09 8.89
N TRP A 103 5.75 5.43 8.03
CA TRP A 103 5.68 6.74 7.39
C TRP A 103 5.11 7.82 8.31
N GLY A 104 4.48 7.45 9.42
CA GLY A 104 3.71 8.37 10.26
C GLY A 104 2.44 8.86 9.57
N PRO A 105 1.87 10.01 9.99
CA PRO A 105 0.55 10.51 9.59
C PRO A 105 0.54 11.15 8.18
N VAL A 106 0.92 10.37 7.15
CA VAL A 106 1.09 10.89 5.78
C VAL A 106 -0.20 10.96 4.97
N LEU A 107 -1.25 10.24 5.37
CA LEU A 107 -2.55 10.26 4.71
C LEU A 107 -3.56 11.12 5.48
N LYS A 108 -4.63 11.56 4.82
CA LYS A 108 -5.77 12.17 5.51
C LYS A 108 -6.38 11.15 6.50
N PRO A 109 -6.77 11.57 7.72
CA PRO A 109 -7.50 10.71 8.66
C PRO A 109 -8.94 10.44 8.17
N GLY A 110 -9.55 9.39 8.70
CA GLY A 110 -10.96 9.04 8.47
C GLY A 110 -11.26 8.33 7.15
N LEU A 111 -10.24 7.88 6.41
CA LEU A 111 -10.46 7.14 5.16
C LEU A 111 -10.87 5.69 5.44
N THR A 112 -11.87 5.21 4.72
CA THR A 112 -12.32 3.81 4.81
C THR A 112 -11.44 2.88 3.95
N ALA A 113 -11.48 1.58 4.25
CA ALA A 113 -10.77 0.57 3.45
C ALA A 113 -11.19 0.59 1.98
N ASP A 114 -12.48 0.80 1.72
CA ASP A 114 -13.02 0.85 0.36
C ASP A 114 -12.54 2.10 -0.40
N GLU A 115 -12.50 3.26 0.26
CA GLU A 115 -11.98 4.49 -0.35
C GLU A 115 -10.50 4.35 -0.69
N LEU A 116 -9.71 3.79 0.22
CA LEU A 116 -8.29 3.56 0.00
C LEU A 116 -8.06 2.52 -1.11
N GLY A 117 -8.78 1.40 -1.11
CA GLY A 117 -8.66 0.38 -2.15
C GLY A 117 -9.08 0.87 -3.55
N ALA A 118 -10.03 1.79 -3.63
CA ALA A 118 -10.47 2.40 -4.88
C ALA A 118 -9.50 3.48 -5.38
N LYS A 119 -8.88 4.23 -4.47
CA LYS A 119 -8.11 5.44 -4.80
C LYS A 119 -6.60 5.24 -4.77
N LEU A 120 -6.09 4.26 -4.04
CA LEU A 120 -4.65 3.98 -3.93
C LEU A 120 -4.24 2.82 -4.84
N LYS A 121 -3.10 2.99 -5.49
CA LYS A 121 -2.41 1.94 -6.24
C LYS A 121 -1.02 1.77 -5.69
N LEU A 122 -0.62 0.51 -5.53
CA LEU A 122 0.70 0.12 -5.07
C LEU A 122 1.52 -0.37 -6.27
N SER A 123 2.75 0.09 -6.36
CA SER A 123 3.77 -0.45 -7.25
C SER A 123 5.12 -0.47 -6.55
N GLY A 124 6.03 -1.32 -7.01
CA GLY A 124 7.33 -1.46 -6.39
C GLY A 124 8.05 -2.73 -6.85
N SER A 125 9.20 -2.99 -6.24
CA SER A 125 10.05 -4.13 -6.58
C SER A 125 10.81 -4.65 -5.36
N HIS A 126 10.97 -5.96 -5.31
CA HIS A 126 11.83 -6.64 -4.33
C HIS A 126 13.30 -6.62 -4.74
N LEU A 127 14.18 -6.80 -3.75
CA LEU A 127 15.60 -7.03 -3.95
C LEU A 127 15.80 -8.33 -4.75
N GLY A 128 16.55 -8.26 -5.85
CA GLY A 128 16.68 -9.37 -6.79
C GLY A 128 15.63 -9.36 -7.92
N GLY A 129 14.71 -8.40 -7.92
CA GLY A 129 13.68 -8.23 -8.93
C GLY A 129 12.36 -8.92 -8.60
N GLY A 130 11.31 -8.54 -9.32
CA GLY A 130 9.93 -9.01 -9.09
C GLY A 130 9.03 -7.89 -8.60
N ALA A 131 7.82 -7.82 -9.15
CA ALA A 131 6.85 -6.79 -8.80
C ALA A 131 6.42 -6.91 -7.34
N LEU A 132 6.26 -5.77 -6.69
CA LEU A 132 5.64 -5.67 -5.38
C LEU A 132 4.12 -5.75 -5.56
N ALA A 133 3.53 -6.81 -5.02
CA ALA A 133 2.11 -6.93 -4.81
C ALA A 133 1.88 -6.97 -3.31
N GLY A 134 0.79 -6.37 -2.86
CA GLY A 134 0.48 -6.36 -1.45
C GLY A 134 -0.90 -5.84 -1.14
N ASP A 135 -1.20 -5.90 0.14
CA ASP A 135 -2.55 -5.79 0.65
C ASP A 135 -2.66 -4.56 1.58
N LEU A 136 -3.84 -3.93 1.61
CA LEU A 136 -4.19 -2.88 2.53
C LEU A 136 -4.96 -3.48 3.67
N ARG A 137 -4.59 -3.09 4.87
CA ARG A 137 -5.34 -3.35 6.08
C ARG A 137 -5.64 -2.03 6.78
N VAL A 138 -6.91 -1.77 7.02
CA VAL A 138 -7.33 -0.68 7.89
C VAL A 138 -7.41 -1.20 9.31
N VAL A 139 -6.62 -0.61 10.21
CA VAL A 139 -6.56 -1.02 11.62
C VAL A 139 -7.75 -0.40 12.36
N PRO A 140 -8.67 -1.21 12.92
CA PRO A 140 -9.82 -0.69 13.65
C PRO A 140 -9.42 0.06 14.91
N GLU A 141 -10.21 1.06 15.27
CA GLU A 141 -9.99 1.86 16.47
C GLU A 141 -10.08 1.02 17.75
N PRO A 142 -9.21 1.27 18.76
CA PRO A 142 -9.30 0.57 20.04
C PRO A 142 -10.66 0.74 20.74
N SER A 143 -11.29 1.90 20.57
CA SER A 143 -12.62 2.25 21.09
C SER A 143 -13.73 1.36 20.51
N SER A 144 -13.68 1.08 19.22
CA SER A 144 -14.64 0.24 18.50
C SER A 144 -14.60 -1.21 19.01
N MET A 145 -13.41 -1.72 19.31
CA MET A 145 -13.24 -3.05 19.90
C MET A 145 -13.83 -3.14 21.31
N VAL A 146 -13.67 -2.09 22.12
CA VAL A 146 -14.27 -2.03 23.47
C VAL A 146 -15.79 -1.99 23.42
N MET A 147 -16.38 -1.23 22.49
CA MET A 147 -17.84 -1.13 22.35
C MET A 147 -18.46 -2.46 21.86
N ILE A 148 -17.79 -3.17 20.95
CA ILE A 148 -18.23 -4.51 20.54
C ILE A 148 -18.15 -5.49 21.72
N ALA A 149 -17.06 -5.47 22.48
CA ALA A 149 -16.89 -6.32 23.65
C ALA A 149 -17.96 -6.03 24.73
N LEU A 150 -18.23 -4.75 25.00
CA LEU A 150 -19.28 -4.33 25.94
C LEU A 150 -20.69 -4.69 25.45
N GLY A 151 -20.96 -4.54 24.15
CA GLY A 151 -22.23 -4.93 23.54
C GLY A 151 -22.50 -6.43 23.64
N LEU A 152 -21.48 -7.26 23.37
CA LEU A 152 -21.56 -8.71 23.52
C LEU A 152 -21.73 -9.12 24.98
N LEU A 153 -20.99 -8.50 25.90
CA LEU A 153 -21.15 -8.73 27.35
C LEU A 153 -22.55 -8.33 27.83
N GLY A 154 -23.09 -7.21 27.34
CA GLY A 154 -24.45 -6.78 27.63
C GLY A 154 -25.50 -7.81 27.17
N LEU A 155 -25.36 -8.35 25.96
CA LEU A 155 -26.24 -9.40 25.43
C LEU A 155 -26.18 -10.69 26.25
N VAL A 156 -24.98 -11.13 26.67
CA VAL A 156 -24.81 -12.31 27.54
C VAL A 156 -25.43 -12.07 28.92
N SER A 157 -25.29 -10.85 29.46
CA SER A 157 -25.84 -10.47 30.77
C SER A 157 -27.37 -10.46 30.78
N ILE A 158 -27.99 -9.98 29.69
CA ILE A 158 -29.46 -9.98 29.53
C ILE A 158 -29.99 -11.41 29.39
N ARG A 159 -29.25 -12.30 28.70
CA ARG A 159 -29.66 -13.70 28.50
C ARG A 159 -29.67 -14.50 29.81
N ARG A 160 -28.74 -14.22 30.73
CA ARG A 160 -28.70 -14.84 32.07
C ARG A 160 -29.83 -14.41 33.00
N LYS A 161 -30.43 -13.23 32.78
CA LYS A 161 -31.54 -12.74 33.61
C LYS A 161 -32.91 -13.27 33.17
N ARG A 162 -32.97 -13.95 32.02
CA ARG A 162 -34.20 -14.48 31.41
C ARG A 162 -34.31 -16.02 31.45
N SER A 163 -33.28 -16.70 31.94
CA SER A 163 -33.30 -18.14 32.22
C SER A 163 -33.37 -18.39 33.71
#